data_AF-A0A5C3NE07-F1
#
_entry.id   AF-A0A5C3NE07-F1
#
_cell.length_a   1.000
_cell.length_b   1.000
_cell.length_c   1.000
_cell.angle_alpha   90.00
_cell.angle_beta   90.00
_cell.angle_gamma   90.00
#
_symmetry.space_group_name_H-M   'P 1'
#
loop_
_entity.id
_entity.type
_entity.pdbx_description
1 polymer ?
#
loop_
_entity_poly.entity_id
_entity_poly.type
_entity_poly.pdbx_seq_one_letter_code
_entity_poly.pdbx_strand_id
1 'polypeptide(L)'
;MSFSRSYAALGLSNRLVIARTLASRRSATLIATRLHSTTPSRRAEPVPDHLAMPPTRSPPDTGNLMAHNEPDKHIDPYKNGPGAIDKAVHIFFFTEILRGMWIVLEQFFRPPYTIMYPFEKGPLSPRFRGEHALRRYPSGEERCIACKLCEAICPAQAITIESEAREDGSRRTTKYDIDMTKCIYCGFCQEACPVDAIVETQNQEFSTETREELLYNKEKLLANGDRAEAEIAANMHADHVYR
;
A
#
# COMPACT_ATOMS: atom_id res chain seq x y z
N MET A 1 -62.23 27.13 -31.41
CA MET A 1 -62.38 26.28 -32.61
C MET A 1 -61.49 25.07 -32.41
N SER A 2 -62.13 23.93 -32.17
CA SER A 2 -61.54 22.58 -32.14
C SER A 2 -60.92 22.26 -33.50
N PHE A 3 -59.87 21.43 -33.55
CA PHE A 3 -59.95 20.09 -34.13
C PHE A 3 -58.55 19.43 -34.23
N SER A 4 -58.46 18.31 -33.53
CA SER A 4 -57.54 17.19 -33.76
C SER A 4 -57.58 16.72 -35.22
N ARG A 5 -56.46 16.17 -35.72
CA ARG A 5 -56.50 14.97 -36.59
C ARG A 5 -55.15 14.26 -36.73
N SER A 6 -55.15 13.01 -36.32
CA SER A 6 -54.23 11.95 -36.71
C SER A 6 -54.42 11.55 -38.17
N TYR A 7 -53.37 11.05 -38.83
CA TYR A 7 -53.51 10.13 -39.97
C TYR A 7 -52.49 8.99 -39.89
N ALA A 8 -53.00 7.81 -40.25
CA ALA A 8 -52.45 6.49 -40.01
C ALA A 8 -51.54 5.97 -41.14
N ALA A 9 -50.88 4.86 -40.83
CA ALA A 9 -50.06 4.01 -41.68
C ALA A 9 -50.79 3.47 -42.92
N LEU A 10 -50.03 3.18 -43.99
CA LEU A 10 -50.26 2.09 -44.93
C LEU A 10 -48.93 1.75 -45.63
N GLY A 11 -48.51 0.49 -45.53
CA GLY A 11 -47.33 -0.04 -46.23
C GLY A 11 -47.64 -0.47 -47.66
N LEU A 12 -46.59 -0.80 -48.42
CA LEU A 12 -46.58 -1.87 -49.42
C LEU A 12 -45.16 -2.13 -49.92
N SER A 13 -44.79 -3.41 -49.85
CA SER A 13 -43.60 -4.06 -50.38
C SER A 13 -43.52 -4.00 -51.90
N ASN A 14 -42.30 -3.97 -52.45
CA ASN A 14 -42.02 -4.74 -53.66
C ASN A 14 -40.57 -5.27 -53.67
N ARG A 15 -40.46 -6.59 -53.91
CA ARG A 15 -39.24 -7.36 -54.15
C ARG A 15 -38.70 -7.11 -55.56
N LEU A 16 -37.38 -7.19 -55.73
CA LEU A 16 -36.61 -7.75 -56.88
C LEU A 16 -35.11 -7.52 -56.59
N VAL A 17 -34.36 -8.50 -56.07
CA VAL A 17 -33.49 -9.47 -56.79
C VAL A 17 -32.71 -8.85 -57.96
N ILE A 18 -31.36 -8.81 -57.86
CA ILE A 18 -30.38 -9.44 -58.78
C ILE A 18 -28.92 -9.05 -58.42
N ALA A 19 -28.11 -10.10 -58.26
CA ALA A 19 -26.68 -10.30 -58.55
C ALA A 19 -25.56 -9.36 -58.04
N ARG A 20 -24.76 -9.95 -57.13
CA ARG A 20 -23.29 -10.10 -57.14
C ARG A 20 -22.48 -9.32 -58.20
N THR A 21 -21.57 -8.48 -57.71
CA THR A 21 -20.18 -8.42 -58.22
C THR A 21 -19.21 -8.25 -57.06
N LEU A 22 -18.34 -9.26 -56.89
CA LEU A 22 -17.17 -9.25 -56.01
C LEU A 22 -16.19 -8.18 -56.49
N ALA A 23 -15.99 -7.14 -55.69
CA ALA A 23 -14.85 -6.24 -55.84
C ALA A 23 -14.07 -6.24 -54.53
N SER A 24 -12.96 -6.97 -54.58
CA SER A 24 -11.90 -7.08 -53.59
C SER A 24 -11.52 -5.71 -53.01
N ARG A 25 -12.04 -5.38 -51.82
CA ARG A 25 -11.48 -4.33 -50.98
C ARG A 25 -10.36 -4.94 -50.17
N ARG A 26 -9.14 -4.62 -50.59
CA ARG A 26 -7.89 -4.93 -49.87
C ARG A 26 -8.05 -4.53 -48.41
N SER A 27 -8.01 -5.53 -47.55
CA SER A 27 -7.94 -5.38 -46.10
C SER A 27 -6.64 -4.64 -45.78
N ALA A 28 -6.73 -3.36 -45.47
CA ALA A 28 -5.62 -2.62 -44.88
C ALA A 28 -5.50 -3.06 -43.42
N THR A 29 -4.81 -4.19 -43.21
CA THR A 29 -4.31 -4.56 -41.89
C THR A 29 -3.34 -3.47 -41.46
N LEU A 30 -3.81 -2.55 -40.62
CA LEU A 30 -2.94 -1.71 -39.79
C LEU A 30 -2.18 -2.68 -38.88
N ILE A 31 -0.99 -3.07 -39.31
CA ILE A 31 -0.01 -3.73 -38.46
C ILE A 31 0.41 -2.67 -37.44
N ALA A 32 -0.23 -2.72 -36.27
CA ALA A 32 0.27 -2.04 -35.10
C ALA A 32 1.61 -2.69 -34.74
N THR A 33 2.70 -2.10 -35.22
CA THR A 33 4.04 -2.43 -34.75
C THR A 33 4.11 -2.04 -33.28
N ARG A 34 3.81 -3.00 -32.39
CA ARG A 34 4.22 -2.92 -31.00
C ARG A 34 5.74 -2.77 -31.02
N LEU A 35 6.24 -1.58 -30.70
CA LEU A 35 7.63 -1.39 -30.31
C LEU A 35 7.86 -2.28 -29.09
N HIS A 36 8.35 -3.50 -29.32
CA HIS A 36 8.90 -4.32 -28.26
C HIS A 36 10.15 -3.59 -27.78
N SER A 37 10.05 -2.99 -26.59
CA SER A 37 11.20 -2.50 -25.85
C SER A 37 12.19 -3.66 -25.74
N THR A 38 13.30 -3.59 -26.48
CA THR A 38 14.38 -4.59 -26.43
C THR A 38 15.29 -4.36 -25.23
N THR A 39 14.79 -3.74 -24.16
CA THR A 39 15.49 -3.76 -22.88
C THR A 39 15.45 -5.20 -22.37
N PRO A 40 16.59 -5.84 -22.12
CA PRO A 40 16.60 -7.16 -21.52
C PRO A 40 15.92 -7.03 -20.16
N SER A 41 14.80 -7.73 -19.99
CA SER A 41 14.19 -7.98 -18.69
C SER A 41 15.23 -8.74 -17.87
N ARG A 42 16.05 -8.01 -17.11
CA ARG A 42 16.78 -8.60 -16.00
C ARG A 42 15.70 -9.03 -15.01
N ARG A 43 15.51 -10.34 -14.89
CA ARG A 43 14.86 -10.92 -13.72
C ARG A 43 15.50 -10.27 -12.49
N ALA A 44 14.68 -9.80 -11.57
CA ALA A 44 15.15 -9.42 -10.25
C ALA A 44 15.75 -10.68 -9.62
N GLU A 45 17.08 -10.78 -9.62
CA GLU A 45 17.76 -11.74 -8.77
C GLU A 45 17.52 -11.32 -7.31
N PRO A 46 17.31 -12.28 -6.39
CA PRO A 46 17.25 -11.97 -4.97
C PRO A 46 18.54 -11.27 -4.57
N VAL A 47 18.42 -10.07 -4.01
CA VAL A 47 19.55 -9.36 -3.40
C VAL A 47 20.03 -10.24 -2.23
N PRO A 48 21.30 -10.67 -2.18
CA PRO A 48 21.84 -11.30 -1.00
C PRO A 48 21.80 -10.28 0.14
N ASP A 49 21.04 -10.58 1.19
CA ASP A 49 20.86 -9.77 2.40
C ASP A 49 22.13 -9.66 3.25
N HIS A 50 23.28 -9.36 2.68
CA HIS A 50 24.48 -9.09 3.45
C HIS A 50 25.25 -7.93 2.81
N LEU A 51 24.87 -6.70 3.14
CA LEU A 51 25.84 -5.61 3.18
C LEU A 51 26.89 -6.04 4.21
N ALA A 52 27.93 -6.72 3.74
CA ALA A 52 29.16 -6.87 4.49
C ALA A 52 29.68 -5.46 4.73
N MET A 53 29.38 -4.91 5.91
CA MET A 53 30.00 -3.68 6.34
C MET A 53 31.51 -3.86 6.20
N PRO A 54 32.25 -2.88 5.67
CA PRO A 54 33.70 -2.94 5.73
C PRO A 54 34.08 -3.20 7.20
N PRO A 55 35.07 -4.08 7.48
CA PRO A 55 35.43 -4.39 8.86
C PRO A 55 35.70 -3.06 9.56
N THR A 56 34.90 -2.77 10.59
CA THR A 56 35.22 -1.70 11.51
C THR A 56 36.62 -2.01 12.01
N ARG A 57 37.60 -1.17 11.63
CA ARG A 57 38.93 -1.22 12.23
C ARG A 57 38.78 -0.73 13.66
N SER A 58 38.24 -1.59 14.52
CA SER A 58 38.33 -1.41 15.94
C SER A 58 39.81 -1.54 16.33
N PRO A 59 40.29 -0.76 17.32
CA PRO A 59 41.66 -0.89 17.81
C PRO A 59 41.99 -2.35 18.14
N PRO A 60 43.23 -2.82 17.92
CA PRO A 60 43.61 -4.21 18.13
C PRO A 60 43.59 -4.53 19.63
N ASP A 61 42.40 -4.90 20.12
CA ASP A 61 42.05 -5.53 21.41
C ASP A 61 40.56 -5.32 21.78
N THR A 62 39.78 -4.60 20.97
CA THR A 62 38.33 -4.47 21.16
C THR A 62 37.57 -5.54 20.38
N GLY A 63 37.96 -6.80 20.58
CA GLY A 63 37.13 -7.95 20.21
C GLY A 63 35.91 -8.03 21.14
N ASN A 64 34.75 -8.35 20.57
CA ASN A 64 33.48 -8.58 21.24
C ASN A 64 33.60 -9.00 22.72
N LEU A 65 33.26 -8.11 23.64
CA LEU A 65 33.10 -8.45 25.05
C LEU A 65 31.87 -9.33 25.21
N MET A 66 32.07 -10.65 25.15
CA MET A 66 31.10 -11.67 25.56
C MET A 66 31.02 -11.70 27.09
N ALA A 67 29.82 -11.92 27.64
CA ALA A 67 29.47 -11.82 29.07
C ALA A 67 30.11 -12.89 30.00
N HIS A 68 31.18 -13.58 29.58
CA HIS A 68 31.88 -14.61 30.35
C HIS A 68 33.34 -14.30 30.67
N ASN A 69 33.80 -13.06 30.48
CA ASN A 69 35.17 -12.68 30.82
C ASN A 69 35.23 -12.13 32.26
N GLU A 70 36.14 -12.71 33.06
CA GLU A 70 36.51 -12.43 34.46
C GLU A 70 35.90 -11.15 35.09
N PRO A 71 35.06 -11.25 36.14
CA PRO A 71 34.31 -10.12 36.70
C PRO A 71 35.18 -9.04 37.37
N ASP A 72 36.47 -9.30 37.63
CA ASP A 72 37.34 -8.41 38.41
C ASP A 72 38.55 -7.87 37.64
N LYS A 73 38.67 -8.13 36.33
CA LYS A 73 39.77 -7.57 35.54
C LYS A 73 39.42 -6.15 35.12
N HIS A 74 39.87 -5.16 35.90
CA HIS A 74 39.84 -3.76 35.48
C HIS A 74 40.77 -3.57 34.26
N ILE A 75 40.19 -3.66 33.07
CA ILE A 75 40.88 -3.33 31.82
C ILE A 75 40.79 -1.81 31.69
N ASP A 76 41.87 -1.12 32.03
CA ASP A 76 42.03 0.30 31.74
C ASP A 76 42.19 0.48 30.22
N PRO A 77 41.17 0.99 29.49
CA PRO A 77 41.26 1.13 28.03
C PRO A 77 42.29 2.19 27.60
N TYR A 78 42.88 2.91 28.56
CA TYR A 78 43.89 3.96 28.37
C TYR A 78 45.29 3.55 28.81
N LYS A 79 45.50 2.30 29.28
CA LYS A 79 46.81 1.83 29.79
C LYS A 79 47.91 1.88 28.73
N ASN A 80 47.55 1.59 27.48
CA ASN A 80 48.41 1.73 26.30
C ASN A 80 47.98 2.93 25.43
N GLY A 81 47.41 3.97 26.05
CA GLY A 81 46.89 5.13 25.34
C GLY A 81 48.01 6.01 24.76
N PRO A 82 47.66 6.92 23.83
CA PRO A 82 48.60 7.88 23.26
C PRO A 82 49.27 8.71 24.37
N GLY A 83 50.53 9.10 24.15
CA GLY A 83 51.30 9.85 25.14
C GLY A 83 50.62 11.16 25.53
N ALA A 84 50.98 11.73 26.67
CA ALA A 84 50.43 13.03 27.10
C ALA A 84 50.62 14.13 26.04
N ILE A 85 51.72 14.06 25.28
CA ILE A 85 52.03 14.97 24.18
C ILE A 85 51.08 14.74 23.00
N ASP A 86 50.83 13.50 22.59
CA ASP A 86 49.90 13.17 21.51
C ASP A 86 48.47 13.65 21.84
N LYS A 87 48.03 13.46 23.09
CA LYS A 87 46.73 13.97 23.56
C LYS A 87 46.68 15.50 23.50
N ALA A 88 47.74 16.18 23.92
CA ALA A 88 47.83 17.63 23.82
C ALA A 88 47.77 18.10 22.36
N VAL A 89 48.47 17.43 21.45
CA VAL A 89 48.43 17.73 20.00
C VAL A 89 47.00 17.56 19.45
N HIS A 90 46.32 16.47 19.78
CA HIS A 90 44.93 16.25 19.34
C HIS A 90 43.96 17.32 19.89
N ILE A 91 44.16 17.79 21.12
CA ILE A 91 43.34 18.84 21.74
C ILE A 91 43.66 20.22 21.14
N PHE A 92 44.93 20.58 20.96
CA PHE A 92 45.32 21.89 20.44
C PHE A 92 45.06 22.05 18.95
N PHE A 93 45.28 21.00 18.15
CA PHE A 93 45.06 21.01 16.70
C PHE A 93 43.67 20.50 16.29
N PHE A 94 42.82 20.13 17.26
CA PHE A 94 41.43 19.69 17.06
C PHE A 94 41.28 18.65 15.94
N THR A 95 42.22 17.72 15.81
CA THR A 95 42.26 16.77 14.69
C THR A 95 41.02 15.87 14.64
N GLU A 96 40.42 15.57 15.79
CA GLU A 96 39.16 14.83 15.89
C GLU A 96 37.98 15.63 15.30
N ILE A 97 37.97 16.95 15.49
CA ILE A 97 36.95 17.82 14.89
C ILE A 97 37.13 17.86 13.37
N LEU A 98 38.37 17.97 12.88
CA LEU A 98 38.65 17.95 11.44
C LEU A 98 38.28 16.60 10.81
N ARG A 99 38.52 15.48 11.50
CA ARG A 99 38.08 14.16 11.07
C ARG A 99 36.56 14.08 10.97
N GLY A 100 35.83 14.62 11.96
CA GLY A 100 34.37 14.71 11.91
C GLY A 100 33.87 15.60 10.77
N MET A 101 34.50 16.75 10.56
CA MET A 101 34.18 17.68 9.48
C MET A 101 34.38 17.04 8.10
N TRP A 102 35.42 16.22 7.94
CA TRP A 102 35.67 15.49 6.69
C TRP A 102 34.55 14.51 6.35
N ILE A 103 34.01 13.79 7.34
CA ILE A 103 32.87 12.88 7.14
C ILE A 103 31.61 13.66 6.71
N VAL A 104 31.37 14.82 7.33
CA VAL A 104 30.25 15.71 6.95
C VAL A 104 30.42 16.23 5.52
N LEU A 105 31.65 16.62 5.16
CA LEU A 105 31.97 17.08 3.81
C LEU A 105 31.74 15.98 2.76
N GLU A 106 32.11 14.73 3.08
CA GLU A 106 31.83 13.58 2.22
C GLU A 106 30.31 13.38 2.04
N GLN A 107 29.53 13.54 3.11
CA GLN A 107 28.07 13.45 3.05
C GLN A 107 27.43 14.59 2.25
N PHE A 108 28.01 15.78 2.27
CA PHE A 108 27.53 16.94 1.50
C PHE A 108 27.57 16.72 -0.01
N PHE A 109 28.56 15.96 -0.50
CA PHE A 109 28.70 15.66 -1.93
C PHE A 109 27.90 14.42 -2.39
N ARG A 110 27.23 13.70 -1.49
CA ARG A 110 26.32 12.61 -1.88
C ARG A 110 24.98 13.18 -2.37
N PRO A 111 24.34 12.58 -3.39
CA PRO A 111 23.01 12.98 -3.79
C PRO A 111 22.02 12.78 -2.63
N PRO A 112 21.03 13.69 -2.46
CA PRO A 112 20.05 13.58 -1.38
C PRO A 112 19.07 12.41 -1.62
N TYR A 113 18.64 11.75 -0.54
CA TYR A 113 17.63 10.67 -0.59
C TYR A 113 16.18 11.18 -0.58
N THR A 114 15.97 12.50 -0.65
CA THR A 114 14.65 13.13 -0.57
C THR A 114 13.83 12.85 -1.83
N ILE A 115 12.65 12.26 -1.66
CA ILE A 115 11.64 12.16 -2.73
C ILE A 115 10.81 13.45 -2.80
N MET A 116 10.35 13.81 -4.00
CA MET A 116 9.55 15.01 -4.22
C MET A 116 8.06 14.75 -3.95
N TYR A 117 7.70 14.57 -2.69
CA TYR A 117 6.29 14.49 -2.28
C TYR A 117 5.61 15.85 -2.55
N PRO A 118 4.42 15.92 -3.19
CA PRO A 118 3.45 14.86 -3.48
C PRO A 118 3.52 14.24 -4.89
N PHE A 119 4.46 14.65 -5.74
CA PHE A 119 4.56 14.17 -7.13
C PHE A 119 5.16 12.77 -7.24
N GLU A 120 6.08 12.45 -6.33
CA GLU A 120 6.67 11.12 -6.17
C GLU A 120 6.29 10.58 -4.79
N LYS A 121 5.65 9.40 -4.77
CA LYS A 121 5.28 8.70 -3.53
C LYS A 121 6.24 7.53 -3.29
N GLY A 122 6.46 7.20 -2.02
CA GLY A 122 7.26 6.03 -1.66
C GLY A 122 6.63 4.72 -2.18
N PRO A 123 7.44 3.67 -2.43
CA PRO A 123 6.91 2.38 -2.84
C PRO A 123 6.11 1.74 -1.69
N LEU A 124 4.86 1.33 -1.95
CA LEU A 124 4.03 0.59 -1.01
C LEU A 124 3.99 -0.90 -1.37
N SER A 125 3.92 -1.76 -0.35
CA SER A 125 3.70 -3.19 -0.56
C SER A 125 2.20 -3.49 -0.77
N PRO A 126 1.84 -4.61 -1.43
CA PRO A 126 0.44 -5.04 -1.55
C PRO A 126 -0.25 -5.33 -0.20
N ARG A 127 0.53 -5.51 0.87
CA ARG A 127 0.07 -5.80 2.25
C ARG A 127 -0.06 -4.56 3.11
N PHE A 128 0.11 -3.38 2.53
CA PHE A 128 -0.03 -2.15 3.27
C PHE A 128 -1.44 -2.02 3.86
N ARG A 129 -1.51 -1.47 5.08
CA ARG A 129 -2.73 -1.33 5.87
C ARG A 129 -3.08 0.15 5.99
N GLY A 130 -4.13 0.58 5.30
CA GLY A 130 -4.59 1.98 5.24
C GLY A 130 -6.07 2.13 5.60
N GLU A 131 -6.76 3.02 4.87
CA GLU A 131 -8.17 3.33 5.07
C GLU A 131 -9.04 2.07 4.95
N HIS A 132 -10.05 1.91 5.80
CA HIS A 132 -10.93 0.74 5.75
C HIS A 132 -11.99 0.90 4.64
N ALA A 133 -12.34 -0.23 4.03
CA ALA A 133 -13.37 -0.30 3.00
C ALA A 133 -14.25 -1.55 3.17
N LEU A 134 -15.53 -1.40 2.88
CA LEU A 134 -16.48 -2.51 2.75
C LEU A 134 -16.65 -2.86 1.27
N ARG A 135 -16.38 -4.12 0.92
CA ARG A 135 -16.43 -4.60 -0.47
C ARG A 135 -17.78 -5.19 -0.84
N ARG A 136 -18.01 -5.23 -2.15
CA ARG A 136 -19.15 -5.90 -2.78
C ARG A 136 -18.70 -7.17 -3.51
N TYR A 137 -19.65 -8.08 -3.72
CA TYR A 137 -19.49 -9.17 -4.67
C TYR A 137 -19.49 -8.62 -6.10
N PRO A 138 -19.01 -9.40 -7.10
CA PRO A 138 -19.12 -9.02 -8.50
C PRO A 138 -20.57 -8.81 -8.98
N SER A 139 -21.55 -9.35 -8.26
CA SER A 139 -22.99 -9.11 -8.50
C SER A 139 -23.48 -7.74 -8.02
N GLY A 140 -22.65 -6.96 -7.33
CA GLY A 140 -23.01 -5.67 -6.73
C GLY A 140 -23.55 -5.75 -5.29
N GLU A 141 -23.82 -6.95 -4.81
CA GLU A 141 -24.32 -7.19 -3.44
C GLU A 141 -23.21 -7.00 -2.40
N GLU A 142 -23.53 -6.44 -1.23
CA GLU A 142 -22.53 -6.29 -0.16
C GLU A 142 -22.04 -7.66 0.37
N ARG A 143 -20.74 -7.77 0.65
CA ARG A 143 -20.17 -9.02 1.16
C ARG A 143 -20.50 -9.28 2.63
N CYS A 144 -20.74 -8.23 3.41
CA CYS A 144 -20.94 -8.35 4.85
C CYS A 144 -22.20 -9.16 5.19
N ILE A 145 -22.02 -10.24 5.93
CA ILE A 145 -23.10 -11.11 6.45
C ILE A 145 -23.43 -10.84 7.92
N ALA A 146 -23.00 -9.69 8.45
CA ALA A 146 -23.20 -9.26 9.83
C ALA A 146 -22.73 -10.26 10.91
N CYS A 147 -21.67 -11.03 10.66
CA CYS A 147 -21.19 -12.11 11.55
C CYS A 147 -20.66 -11.63 12.91
N LYS A 148 -20.33 -10.34 13.06
CA LYS A 148 -19.78 -9.70 14.27
C LYS A 148 -18.42 -10.22 14.75
N LEU A 149 -17.74 -11.05 13.95
CA LEU A 149 -16.38 -11.50 14.28
C LEU A 149 -15.37 -10.35 14.30
N CYS A 150 -15.49 -9.40 13.36
CA CYS A 150 -14.60 -8.24 13.31
C CYS A 150 -14.76 -7.30 14.52
N GLU A 151 -15.96 -7.21 15.09
CA GLU A 151 -16.23 -6.46 16.33
C GLU A 151 -15.60 -7.18 17.53
N ALA A 152 -15.73 -8.51 17.61
CA ALA A 152 -15.16 -9.30 18.68
C ALA A 152 -13.62 -9.32 18.69
N ILE A 153 -12.97 -9.35 17.52
CA ILE A 153 -11.51 -9.42 17.41
C ILE A 153 -10.82 -8.03 17.53
N CYS A 154 -11.57 -6.94 17.41
CA CYS A 154 -10.99 -5.60 17.40
C CYS A 154 -10.36 -5.29 18.78
N PRO A 155 -9.02 -5.13 18.87
CA PRO A 155 -8.35 -4.96 20.16
C PRO A 155 -8.71 -3.63 20.83
N ALA A 156 -9.03 -2.61 20.03
CA ALA A 156 -9.41 -1.28 20.49
C ALA A 156 -10.94 -1.07 20.57
N GLN A 157 -11.74 -2.09 20.25
CA GLN A 157 -13.22 -2.00 20.23
C GLN A 157 -13.73 -0.75 19.46
N ALA A 158 -13.15 -0.54 18.27
CA ALA A 158 -13.44 0.62 17.42
C ALA A 158 -14.69 0.41 16.55
N ILE A 159 -15.11 -0.85 16.35
CA ILE A 159 -16.20 -1.24 15.45
C ILE A 159 -17.48 -1.44 16.26
N THR A 160 -18.62 -1.01 15.74
CA THR A 160 -19.94 -1.27 16.35
C THR A 160 -20.91 -1.75 15.27
N ILE A 161 -21.53 -2.92 15.50
CA ILE A 161 -22.34 -3.61 14.47
C ILE A 161 -23.74 -3.95 14.99
N GLU A 162 -24.75 -3.46 14.27
CA GLU A 162 -26.15 -3.85 14.45
C GLU A 162 -26.64 -4.60 13.22
N SER A 163 -27.43 -5.65 13.43
CA SER A 163 -27.85 -6.56 12.36
C SER A 163 -29.35 -6.81 12.39
N GLU A 164 -30.00 -6.70 11.25
CA GLU A 164 -31.42 -6.98 11.07
C GLU A 164 -31.62 -7.89 9.85
N ALA A 165 -32.76 -8.57 9.80
CA ALA A 165 -33.16 -9.34 8.63
C ALA A 165 -33.72 -8.38 7.58
N ARG A 166 -33.18 -8.44 6.35
CA ARG A 166 -33.75 -7.74 5.21
C ARG A 166 -35.02 -8.44 4.71
N GLU A 167 -35.83 -7.74 3.93
CA GLU A 167 -37.05 -8.26 3.28
C GLU A 167 -36.81 -9.58 2.52
N ASP A 168 -35.61 -9.75 1.96
CA ASP A 168 -35.19 -10.96 1.24
C ASP A 168 -34.84 -12.15 2.17
N GLY A 169 -34.98 -11.99 3.49
CA GLY A 169 -34.58 -12.97 4.50
C GLY A 169 -33.07 -13.07 4.74
N SER A 170 -32.26 -12.33 3.98
CA SER A 170 -30.82 -12.25 4.18
C SER A 170 -30.48 -11.39 5.40
N ARG A 171 -29.45 -11.79 6.17
CA ARG A 171 -29.02 -11.06 7.36
C ARG A 171 -27.96 -10.02 6.99
N ARG A 172 -28.26 -8.74 7.22
CA ARG A 172 -27.42 -7.61 6.83
C ARG A 172 -27.21 -6.63 7.99
N THR A 173 -26.21 -5.77 7.84
CA THR A 173 -25.93 -4.74 8.85
C THR A 173 -26.80 -3.52 8.59
N THR A 174 -27.52 -3.05 9.60
CA THR A 174 -28.19 -1.74 9.56
C THR A 174 -27.20 -0.64 9.90
N LYS A 175 -26.38 -0.90 10.91
CA LYS A 175 -25.31 -0.03 11.38
C LYS A 175 -23.98 -0.78 11.35
N TYR A 176 -22.98 -0.14 10.76
CA TYR A 176 -21.61 -0.64 10.73
C TYR A 176 -20.71 0.58 10.82
N ASP A 177 -20.38 0.95 12.05
CA ASP A 177 -19.63 2.18 12.31
C ASP A 177 -18.24 1.82 12.80
N ILE A 178 -17.25 2.57 12.30
CA ILE A 178 -15.86 2.45 12.72
C ILE A 178 -15.36 3.83 13.13
N ASP A 179 -14.89 3.90 14.38
CA ASP A 179 -14.17 5.07 14.87
C ASP A 179 -12.68 4.99 14.50
N MET A 180 -12.27 5.76 13.49
CA MET A 180 -10.87 5.80 13.04
C MET A 180 -9.93 6.43 14.08
N THR A 181 -10.47 7.13 15.10
CA THR A 181 -9.66 7.67 16.20
C THR A 181 -9.30 6.60 17.24
N LYS A 182 -10.10 5.54 17.34
CA LYS A 182 -9.81 4.36 18.17
C LYS A 182 -9.07 3.26 17.41
N CYS A 183 -9.28 3.19 16.08
CA CYS A 183 -8.66 2.15 15.26
C CYS A 183 -7.13 2.27 15.27
N ILE A 184 -6.44 1.15 15.50
CA ILE A 184 -4.97 1.07 15.50
C ILE A 184 -4.39 0.47 14.21
N TYR A 185 -5.22 0.27 13.17
CA TYR A 185 -4.82 -0.25 11.84
C TYR A 185 -4.02 -1.56 11.90
N CYS A 186 -4.46 -2.48 12.76
CA CYS A 186 -3.76 -3.76 12.98
C CYS A 186 -4.06 -4.83 11.90
N GLY A 187 -5.10 -4.68 11.08
CA GLY A 187 -5.48 -5.69 10.08
C GLY A 187 -6.23 -6.92 10.58
N PHE A 188 -6.48 -7.07 11.89
CA PHE A 188 -7.20 -8.24 12.40
C PHE A 188 -8.63 -8.35 11.87
N CYS A 189 -9.28 -7.23 11.56
CA CYS A 189 -10.62 -7.25 10.98
C CYS A 189 -10.63 -7.85 9.55
N GLN A 190 -9.56 -7.64 8.79
CA GLN A 190 -9.41 -8.18 7.43
C GLN A 190 -9.16 -9.68 7.46
N GLU A 191 -8.36 -10.17 8.40
CA GLU A 191 -8.03 -11.61 8.53
C GLU A 191 -9.16 -12.41 9.21
N ALA A 192 -9.90 -11.79 10.13
CA ALA A 192 -11.00 -12.45 10.83
C ALA A 192 -12.30 -12.53 10.01
N CYS A 193 -12.41 -11.80 8.90
CA CYS A 193 -13.64 -11.76 8.12
C CYS A 193 -13.78 -13.05 7.28
N PRO A 194 -14.81 -13.90 7.50
CA PRO A 194 -14.93 -15.17 6.78
C PRO A 194 -15.31 -15.03 5.29
N VAL A 195 -15.67 -13.81 4.87
CA VAL A 195 -16.19 -13.51 3.52
C VAL A 195 -15.45 -12.34 2.86
N ASP A 196 -14.32 -11.91 3.45
CA ASP A 196 -13.53 -10.75 3.00
C ASP A 196 -14.36 -9.48 2.77
N ALA A 197 -15.31 -9.21 3.67
CA ALA A 197 -16.20 -8.05 3.55
C ALA A 197 -15.50 -6.73 3.89
N ILE A 198 -14.75 -6.71 5.00
CA ILE A 198 -13.95 -5.54 5.40
C ILE A 198 -12.50 -5.79 5.04
N VAL A 199 -11.88 -4.77 4.46
CA VAL A 199 -10.48 -4.79 4.04
C VAL A 199 -9.83 -3.46 4.34
N GLU A 200 -8.53 -3.48 4.57
CA GLU A 200 -7.70 -2.28 4.63
C GLU A 200 -7.17 -1.99 3.22
N THR A 201 -7.32 -0.74 2.77
CA THR A 201 -6.91 -0.26 1.44
C THR A 201 -5.48 0.29 1.47
N GLN A 202 -4.97 0.69 0.31
CA GLN A 202 -3.68 1.38 0.21
C GLN A 202 -3.79 2.90 0.42
N ASN A 203 -4.99 3.44 0.63
CA ASN A 203 -5.14 4.86 0.88
C ASN A 203 -4.64 5.22 2.28
N GLN A 204 -3.64 6.10 2.35
CA GLN A 204 -3.08 6.62 3.60
C GLN A 204 -3.36 8.11 3.81
N GLU A 205 -3.82 8.81 2.75
CA GLU A 205 -3.95 10.25 2.69
C GLU A 205 -5.41 10.67 2.91
N PHE A 206 -5.93 10.44 4.11
CA PHE A 206 -7.32 10.77 4.48
C PHE A 206 -7.40 11.61 5.77
N SER A 207 -6.39 12.46 6.00
CA SER A 207 -6.44 13.44 7.09
C SER A 207 -7.62 14.40 6.89
N THR A 208 -8.41 14.58 7.94
CA THR A 208 -9.59 15.46 7.95
C THR A 208 -9.38 16.60 8.93
N GLU A 209 -10.10 17.71 8.71
CA GLU A 209 -10.02 18.89 9.57
C GLU A 209 -10.82 18.71 10.87
N THR A 210 -11.90 17.94 10.82
CA THR A 210 -12.76 17.69 11.98
C THR A 210 -12.67 16.23 12.46
N ARG A 211 -12.94 16.03 13.75
CA ARG A 211 -13.01 14.70 14.37
C ARG A 211 -14.21 13.90 13.89
N GLU A 212 -15.33 14.58 13.67
CA GLU A 212 -16.61 13.96 13.25
C GLU A 212 -16.43 13.18 11.94
N GLU A 213 -15.60 13.69 11.02
CA GLU A 213 -15.33 13.05 9.74
C GLU A 213 -14.57 11.72 9.88
N LEU A 214 -13.88 11.48 11.00
CA LEU A 214 -13.16 10.24 11.32
C LEU A 214 -14.06 9.16 11.94
N LEU A 215 -15.32 9.49 12.25
CA LEU A 215 -16.35 8.54 12.63
C LEU A 215 -17.03 8.04 11.36
N TYR A 216 -16.63 6.87 10.89
CA TYR A 216 -17.08 6.35 9.60
C TYR A 216 -18.35 5.54 9.78
N ASN A 217 -19.38 5.91 9.02
CA ASN A 217 -20.60 5.12 8.90
C ASN A 217 -20.45 4.05 7.82
N LYS A 218 -21.39 3.10 7.81
CA LYS A 218 -21.47 2.02 6.79
C LYS A 218 -21.40 2.56 5.36
N GLU A 219 -22.10 3.65 5.07
CA GLU A 219 -22.17 4.25 3.73
C GLU A 219 -20.82 4.78 3.26
N LYS A 220 -20.07 5.44 4.15
CA LYS A 220 -18.72 5.95 3.85
C LYS A 220 -17.75 4.81 3.55
N LEU A 221 -17.82 3.73 4.34
CA LEU A 221 -17.01 2.53 4.13
C LEU A 221 -17.33 1.80 2.82
N LEU A 222 -18.61 1.77 2.42
CA LEU A 222 -19.01 1.23 1.12
C LEU A 222 -18.54 2.13 -0.03
N ALA A 223 -18.65 3.45 0.10
CA ALA A 223 -18.14 4.39 -0.89
C ALA A 223 -16.61 4.29 -1.05
N ASN A 224 -15.88 4.01 0.03
CA ASN A 224 -14.44 3.72 -0.03
C ASN A 224 -14.17 2.43 -0.81
N GLY A 225 -14.95 1.37 -0.56
CA GLY A 225 -14.88 0.13 -1.32
C GLY A 225 -15.14 0.34 -2.80
N ASP A 226 -16.21 1.04 -3.14
CA ASP A 226 -16.59 1.30 -4.53
C ASP A 226 -15.51 2.11 -5.29
N ARG A 227 -14.81 3.04 -4.60
CA ARG A 227 -13.68 3.80 -5.17
C ARG A 227 -12.41 2.96 -5.36
N ALA A 228 -12.09 2.09 -4.40
CA ALA A 228 -10.82 1.37 -4.35
C ALA A 228 -10.91 -0.10 -4.79
N GLU A 229 -12.08 -0.62 -5.18
CA GLU A 229 -12.32 -2.05 -5.44
C GLU A 229 -11.32 -2.66 -6.44
N ALA A 230 -10.96 -1.93 -7.49
CA ALA A 230 -10.00 -2.40 -8.50
C ALA A 230 -8.59 -2.61 -7.91
N GLU A 231 -8.13 -1.67 -7.07
CA GLU A 231 -6.83 -1.72 -6.40
C GLU A 231 -6.82 -2.81 -5.32
N ILE A 232 -7.87 -2.88 -4.50
CA ILE A 232 -8.00 -3.91 -3.46
C ILE A 232 -8.07 -5.30 -4.09
N ALA A 233 -8.79 -5.49 -5.21
CA ALA A 233 -8.84 -6.76 -5.93
C ALA A 233 -7.45 -7.18 -6.44
N ALA A 234 -6.68 -6.25 -7.01
CA ALA A 234 -5.33 -6.52 -7.48
C ALA A 234 -4.38 -6.91 -6.34
N ASN A 235 -4.45 -6.19 -5.21
CA ASN A 235 -3.63 -6.48 -4.03
C ASN A 235 -3.98 -7.82 -3.38
N MET A 236 -5.28 -8.13 -3.24
CA MET A 236 -5.70 -9.43 -2.74
C MET A 236 -5.30 -10.56 -3.68
N HIS A 237 -5.38 -10.37 -5.00
CA HIS A 237 -4.85 -11.34 -5.96
C HIS A 237 -3.33 -11.52 -5.83
N ALA A 238 -2.58 -10.48 -5.45
CA ALA A 238 -1.15 -10.63 -5.17
C ALA A 238 -0.87 -11.36 -3.85
N ASP A 239 -1.71 -11.19 -2.83
CA ASP A 239 -1.51 -11.71 -1.47
C ASP A 239 -2.17 -13.07 -1.17
N HIS A 240 -3.13 -13.52 -1.98
CA HIS A 240 -3.99 -14.68 -1.67
C HIS A 240 -3.27 -16.00 -1.33
N VAL A 241 -2.02 -16.17 -1.76
CA VAL A 241 -1.23 -17.40 -1.50
C VAL A 241 -0.74 -17.48 -0.04
N TYR A 242 -0.66 -16.34 0.65
CA TYR A 242 -0.07 -16.23 1.98
C TYR A 242 -1.10 -16.08 3.10
N ARG A 243 -2.39 -16.16 2.77
CA ARG A 243 -3.52 -16.17 3.70
C ARG A 243 -4.12 -17.56 3.74
#